data_AF-X1HWR8-F1
#
_entry.id   AF-X1HWR8-F1
#
_cell.length_a   1.000
_cell.length_b   1.000
_cell.length_c   1.000
_cell.angle_alpha   90.00
_cell.angle_beta   90.00
_cell.angle_gamma   90.00
#
_symmetry.space_group_name_H-M   'P 1'
#
loop_
_entity.id
_entity.type
_entity.pdbx_description
1 polymer ?
#
loop_
_entity_poly.entity_id
_entity_poly.type
_entity_poly.pdbx_seq_one_letter_code
_entity_poly.pdbx_strand_id
1 'polypeptide(L)'
;MSQHSRTDPGPTCLGVVKHPAIGIRIPELFLPGIIAAYKARNTAGGLMLSFGRETAPEKVIRAKPGAWEITRGHTGTSIKKYMTMGAKAATRAGVTVEIEADHLIIIGSATAAVQRIAGYHAESHISAEELRKSIEYNKLAVDEAAATGVVGCFTTDTSDLFWLRADDLSPAQVRRLFAERVKPAEAKKLLRRYGSTRTFKAPGGKTVGVTISRLQAMRLALKFQ
;
A
#
# COMPACT_ATOMS: atom_id res chain seq x y z
N MET A 1 -20.38 -21.03 16.59
CA MET A 1 -19.14 -20.53 17.21
C MET A 1 -17.98 -21.14 16.44
N SER A 2 -17.31 -20.35 15.60
CA SER A 2 -16.14 -20.80 14.83
C SER A 2 -14.95 -20.92 15.78
N GLN A 3 -14.37 -22.12 15.87
CA GLN A 3 -13.09 -22.34 16.53
C GLN A 3 -12.02 -21.57 15.72
N HIS A 4 -11.61 -20.41 16.20
CA HIS A 4 -10.33 -19.85 15.79
C HIS A 4 -9.26 -20.69 16.46
N SER A 5 -8.54 -21.50 15.66
CA SER A 5 -7.29 -22.11 16.12
C SER A 5 -6.42 -20.99 16.67
N ARG A 6 -6.04 -21.05 17.95
CA ARG A 6 -5.02 -20.16 18.49
C ARG A 6 -3.77 -20.38 17.66
N THR A 7 -3.44 -19.43 16.79
CA THR A 7 -2.14 -19.38 16.15
C THR A 7 -1.11 -19.17 17.25
N ASP A 8 -0.04 -19.95 17.20
CA ASP A 8 1.07 -19.77 18.14
C ASP A 8 1.61 -18.34 18.05
N PRO A 9 2.03 -17.73 19.16
CA PRO A 9 2.58 -16.39 19.15
C PRO A 9 3.77 -16.26 18.20
N GLY A 10 3.81 -15.17 17.43
CA GLY A 10 4.81 -14.95 16.38
C GLY A 10 4.23 -14.16 15.21
N PRO A 11 4.96 -14.10 14.08
CA PRO A 11 4.46 -13.44 12.88
C PRO A 11 3.29 -14.21 12.25
N THR A 12 2.20 -13.52 11.92
CA THR A 12 1.04 -14.07 11.22
C THR A 12 0.28 -12.98 10.46
N CYS A 13 -0.67 -13.37 9.61
CA CYS A 13 -1.67 -12.44 9.09
C CYS A 13 -2.81 -12.29 10.11
N LEU A 14 -3.06 -11.06 10.57
CA LEU A 14 -4.08 -10.72 11.56
C LEU A 14 -5.45 -10.45 10.92
N GLY A 15 -5.50 -10.21 9.61
CA GLY A 15 -6.74 -10.00 8.87
C GLY A 15 -7.56 -8.83 9.43
N VAL A 16 -8.82 -9.09 9.82
CA VAL A 16 -9.75 -8.04 10.29
C VAL A 16 -9.62 -7.70 11.76
N VAL A 17 -8.65 -8.27 12.48
CA VAL A 17 -8.42 -7.97 13.90
C VAL A 17 -7.93 -6.54 14.02
N LYS A 18 -8.56 -5.73 14.86
CA LYS A 18 -8.10 -4.36 15.13
C LYS A 18 -6.83 -4.40 15.97
N HIS A 19 -5.76 -3.79 15.48
CA HIS A 19 -4.48 -3.76 16.15
C HIS A 19 -3.72 -2.46 15.83
N PRO A 20 -2.86 -1.95 16.73
CA PRO A 20 -1.96 -0.86 16.42
C PRO A 20 -0.83 -1.33 15.51
N ALA A 21 -0.56 -0.60 14.42
CA ALA A 21 0.59 -0.82 13.55
C ALA A 21 1.63 0.28 13.76
N ILE A 22 2.90 -0.11 13.92
CA ILE A 22 4.00 0.81 14.27
C ILE A 22 5.09 0.76 13.21
N GLY A 23 5.44 1.95 12.70
CA GLY A 23 6.55 2.20 11.79
C GLY A 23 7.90 2.19 12.51
N ILE A 24 8.84 1.30 12.15
CA ILE A 24 10.12 1.16 12.90
C ILE A 24 11.36 1.35 12.01
N ARG A 25 11.83 2.60 11.87
CA ARG A 25 12.99 2.96 11.03
C ARG A 25 14.34 2.47 11.58
N ILE A 26 14.46 2.29 12.89
CA ILE A 26 15.69 1.82 13.58
C ILE A 26 15.31 0.64 14.48
N PRO A 27 15.09 -0.56 13.89
CA PRO A 27 14.56 -1.71 14.62
C PRO A 27 15.48 -2.18 15.75
N GLU A 28 16.79 -1.98 15.67
CA GLU A 28 17.75 -2.33 16.73
C GLU A 28 17.45 -1.60 18.05
N LEU A 29 16.98 -0.35 17.95
CA LEU A 29 16.75 0.50 19.11
C LEU A 29 15.32 0.40 19.62
N PHE A 30 14.33 0.45 18.71
CA PHE A 30 12.93 0.63 19.10
C PHE A 30 12.12 -0.67 19.19
N LEU A 31 12.49 -1.72 18.43
CA LEU A 31 11.74 -2.97 18.41
C LEU A 31 11.59 -3.61 19.80
N PRO A 32 12.62 -3.66 20.67
CA PRO A 32 12.48 -4.27 22.00
C PRO A 32 11.39 -3.60 22.84
N GLY A 33 11.36 -2.25 22.86
CA GLY A 33 10.36 -1.50 23.61
C GLY A 33 8.95 -1.67 23.06
N ILE A 34 8.81 -1.71 21.73
CA ILE A 34 7.51 -1.93 21.07
C ILE A 34 6.97 -3.33 21.39
N ILE A 35 7.78 -4.38 21.27
CA ILE A 35 7.38 -5.75 21.60
C ILE A 35 7.05 -5.88 23.10
N ALA A 36 7.82 -5.24 23.98
CA ALA A 36 7.51 -5.21 25.41
C ALA A 36 6.17 -4.53 25.70
N ALA A 37 5.85 -3.44 25.00
CA ALA A 37 4.57 -2.75 25.15
C ALA A 37 3.39 -3.63 24.68
N TYR A 38 3.51 -4.31 23.53
CA TYR A 38 2.50 -5.26 23.08
C TYR A 38 2.26 -6.40 24.08
N LYS A 39 3.34 -6.96 24.63
CA LYS A 39 3.26 -7.98 25.67
C LYS A 39 2.57 -7.46 26.93
N ALA A 40 2.99 -6.30 27.44
CA ALA A 40 2.43 -5.69 28.65
C ALA A 40 0.94 -5.34 28.51
N ARG A 41 0.48 -5.08 27.28
CA ARG A 41 -0.93 -4.77 26.97
C ARG A 41 -1.72 -5.95 26.43
N ASN A 42 -1.13 -7.16 26.37
CA ASN A 42 -1.75 -8.35 25.80
C ASN A 42 -2.43 -8.08 24.44
N THR A 43 -1.72 -7.35 23.57
CA THR A 43 -2.26 -6.81 22.32
C THR A 43 -1.43 -7.36 21.16
N ALA A 44 -2.09 -7.92 20.14
CA ALA A 44 -1.44 -8.19 18.86
C ALA A 44 -1.11 -6.86 18.18
N GLY A 45 -0.03 -6.80 17.40
CA GLY A 45 0.43 -5.55 16.81
C GLY A 45 0.96 -5.69 15.39
N GLY A 46 1.03 -4.58 14.67
CA GLY A 46 1.62 -4.50 13.34
C GLY A 46 3.04 -3.94 13.42
N LEU A 47 3.98 -4.57 12.75
CA LEU A 47 5.31 -4.04 12.49
C LEU A 47 5.39 -3.69 11.01
N MET A 48 5.41 -2.40 10.69
CA MET A 48 5.33 -1.93 9.31
C MET A 48 6.49 -1.00 8.96
N LEU A 49 6.93 -1.01 7.72
CA LEU A 49 7.86 -0.03 7.18
C LEU A 49 7.75 -0.02 5.66
N SER A 50 7.95 1.13 5.01
CA SER A 50 7.81 1.20 3.56
C SER A 50 8.84 0.33 2.83
N PHE A 51 8.38 -0.63 2.04
CA PHE A 51 9.23 -1.49 1.22
C PHE A 51 9.54 -0.79 -0.09
N GLY A 52 10.77 -0.26 -0.18
CA GLY A 52 11.28 0.45 -1.33
C GLY A 52 11.91 1.77 -0.95
N ARG A 53 11.21 2.59 -0.15
CA ARG A 53 11.71 3.89 0.33
C ARG A 53 12.47 3.78 1.64
N GLU A 54 11.87 3.21 2.67
CA GLU A 54 12.47 3.15 4.01
C GLU A 54 13.35 1.91 4.16
N THR A 55 12.84 0.75 3.77
CA THR A 55 13.65 -0.47 3.53
C THR A 55 13.87 -0.67 2.04
N ALA A 56 14.80 -1.54 1.69
CA ALA A 56 14.97 -2.01 0.32
C ALA A 56 15.47 -3.46 0.33
N PRO A 57 15.43 -4.17 -0.81
CA PRO A 57 16.09 -5.47 -0.94
C PRO A 57 17.55 -5.41 -0.48
N GLU A 58 18.07 -6.48 0.12
CA GLU A 58 19.43 -6.51 0.68
C GLU A 58 20.51 -6.15 -0.36
N LYS A 59 20.32 -6.56 -1.62
CA LYS A 59 21.20 -6.20 -2.74
C LYS A 59 21.25 -4.71 -3.04
N VAL A 60 20.18 -3.97 -2.73
CA VAL A 60 20.10 -2.51 -2.90
C VAL A 60 20.84 -1.83 -1.76
N ILE A 61 20.59 -2.26 -0.52
CA ILE A 61 21.26 -1.73 0.68
C ILE A 61 22.78 -1.92 0.63
N ARG A 62 23.25 -3.05 0.08
CA ARG A 62 24.69 -3.36 -0.02
C ARG A 62 25.37 -2.77 -1.26
N ALA A 63 24.61 -2.14 -2.16
CA ALA A 63 25.17 -1.60 -3.39
C ALA A 63 26.09 -0.39 -3.10
N LYS A 64 27.03 -0.13 -4.01
CA LYS A 64 27.88 1.07 -3.92
C LYS A 64 27.02 2.34 -4.01
N PRO A 65 27.42 3.44 -3.33
CA PRO A 65 26.75 4.73 -3.49
C PRO A 65 26.59 5.10 -4.97
N GLY A 66 25.40 5.56 -5.35
CA GLY A 66 25.07 5.93 -6.74
C GLY A 66 24.60 4.79 -7.64
N ALA A 67 24.67 3.52 -7.21
CA ALA A 67 24.11 2.40 -7.98
C ALA A 67 22.57 2.40 -8.01
N TRP A 68 21.96 3.02 -6.99
CA TRP A 68 20.52 3.21 -6.85
C TRP A 68 20.23 4.64 -6.37
N GLU A 69 18.99 5.09 -6.56
CA GLU A 69 18.52 6.36 -6.01
C GLU A 69 18.71 6.41 -4.50
N ILE A 70 19.26 7.52 -3.98
CA ILE A 70 19.58 7.68 -2.54
C ILE A 70 18.36 7.53 -1.62
N THR A 71 17.17 7.75 -2.16
CA THR A 71 15.89 7.66 -1.44
C THR A 71 15.42 6.21 -1.25
N ARG A 72 16.07 5.23 -1.88
CA ARG A 72 15.73 3.80 -1.74
C ARG A 72 16.41 3.19 -0.52
N GLY A 73 15.61 2.62 0.38
CA GLY A 73 16.11 2.01 1.59
C GLY A 73 16.91 2.96 2.47
N HIS A 74 16.51 4.24 2.56
CA HIS A 74 17.31 5.29 3.20
C HIS A 74 17.58 5.05 4.70
N THR A 75 16.87 4.12 5.35
CA THR A 75 17.18 3.72 6.73
C THR A 75 18.42 2.81 6.83
N GLY A 76 18.93 2.31 5.70
CA GLY A 76 19.99 1.30 5.67
C GLY A 76 19.53 -0.10 6.12
N THR A 77 18.24 -0.30 6.38
CA THR A 77 17.67 -1.58 6.81
C THR A 77 17.15 -2.35 5.60
N SER A 78 17.64 -3.57 5.39
CA SER A 78 17.09 -4.44 4.34
C SER A 78 15.74 -5.03 4.74
N ILE A 79 14.89 -5.34 3.75
CA ILE A 79 13.60 -6.02 3.95
C ILE A 79 13.82 -7.31 4.74
N LYS A 80 14.76 -8.16 4.29
CA LYS A 80 15.11 -9.42 4.98
C LYS A 80 15.48 -9.20 6.45
N LYS A 81 16.32 -8.18 6.74
CA LYS A 81 16.75 -7.85 8.10
C LYS A 81 15.57 -7.41 8.96
N TYR A 82 14.79 -6.45 8.47
CA TYR A 82 13.62 -5.91 9.17
C TYR A 82 12.66 -7.02 9.61
N MET A 83 12.24 -7.84 8.64
CA MET A 83 11.27 -8.91 8.87
C MET A 83 11.81 -10.01 9.79
N THR A 84 13.06 -10.44 9.57
CA THR A 84 13.67 -11.48 10.40
C THR A 84 13.85 -11.01 11.85
N MET A 85 14.22 -9.74 12.07
CA MET A 85 14.34 -9.17 13.42
C MET A 85 12.98 -9.09 14.11
N GLY A 86 11.96 -8.56 13.42
CA GLY A 86 10.58 -8.47 13.91
C GLY A 86 10.02 -9.83 14.32
N ALA A 87 10.09 -10.80 13.41
CA ALA A 87 9.62 -12.17 13.64
C ALA A 87 10.31 -12.83 14.85
N LYS A 88 11.65 -12.78 14.89
CA LYS A 88 12.40 -13.37 16.01
C LYS A 88 12.08 -12.72 17.35
N ALA A 89 11.91 -11.39 17.36
CA ALA A 89 11.56 -10.67 18.59
C ALA A 89 10.15 -11.04 19.08
N ALA A 90 9.18 -11.09 18.18
CA ALA A 90 7.80 -11.47 18.47
C ALA A 90 7.70 -12.90 19.00
N THR A 91 8.29 -13.88 18.31
CA THR A 91 8.32 -15.28 18.74
C THR A 91 8.97 -15.45 20.11
N ARG A 92 10.15 -14.84 20.34
CA ARG A 92 10.82 -14.92 21.65
C ARG A 92 9.99 -14.31 22.78
N ALA A 93 9.26 -13.23 22.50
CA ALA A 93 8.46 -12.54 23.50
C ALA A 93 7.13 -13.25 23.79
N GLY A 94 6.69 -14.16 22.91
CA GLY A 94 5.36 -14.74 22.94
C GLY A 94 4.28 -13.74 22.52
N VAL A 95 4.58 -12.85 21.58
CA VAL A 95 3.67 -11.81 21.07
C VAL A 95 3.29 -12.12 19.63
N THR A 96 2.00 -12.02 19.31
CA THR A 96 1.51 -12.13 17.93
C THR A 96 1.67 -10.80 17.20
N VAL A 97 2.30 -10.83 16.02
CA VAL A 97 2.46 -9.63 15.19
C VAL A 97 2.11 -9.89 13.73
N GLU A 98 1.60 -8.88 13.03
CA GLU A 98 1.59 -8.84 11.57
C GLU A 98 2.79 -8.04 11.09
N ILE A 99 3.60 -8.60 10.18
CA ILE A 99 4.70 -7.87 9.56
C ILE A 99 4.22 -7.43 8.18
N GLU A 100 4.14 -6.11 7.99
CA GLU A 100 3.60 -5.50 6.79
C GLU A 100 4.71 -4.95 5.90
N ALA A 101 4.64 -5.32 4.63
CA ALA A 101 5.32 -4.64 3.54
C ALA A 101 4.50 -3.40 3.15
N ASP A 102 4.72 -2.30 3.87
CA ASP A 102 3.96 -1.07 3.71
C ASP A 102 4.39 -0.33 2.43
N HIS A 103 3.47 0.43 1.84
CA HIS A 103 3.71 1.31 0.69
C HIS A 103 4.66 0.73 -0.37
N LEU A 104 4.27 -0.36 -1.04
CA LEU A 104 4.84 -0.77 -2.33
C LEU A 104 4.39 0.23 -3.41
N ILE A 105 5.12 1.33 -3.53
CA ILE A 105 4.71 2.47 -4.35
C ILE A 105 5.02 2.21 -5.83
N ILE A 106 4.01 2.35 -6.68
CA ILE A 106 4.13 2.30 -8.14
C ILE A 106 4.37 3.71 -8.64
N ILE A 107 5.62 4.06 -8.96
CA ILE A 107 6.05 5.45 -9.17
C ILE A 107 7.09 5.57 -10.27
N GLY A 108 7.14 6.76 -10.89
CA GLY A 108 8.14 7.04 -11.92
C GLY A 108 9.58 7.05 -11.38
N SER A 109 9.74 7.59 -10.17
CA SER A 109 11.02 7.61 -9.44
C SER A 109 10.77 7.68 -7.93
N ALA A 110 11.68 7.12 -7.11
CA ALA A 110 11.57 7.21 -5.65
C ALA A 110 11.68 8.67 -5.15
N THR A 111 12.39 9.50 -5.91
CA THR A 111 12.49 10.95 -5.67
C THR A 111 11.14 11.65 -5.85
N ALA A 112 10.34 11.29 -6.87
CA ALA A 112 9.01 11.83 -7.07
C ALA A 112 8.06 11.49 -5.90
N ALA A 113 8.16 10.26 -5.34
CA ALA A 113 7.39 9.89 -4.15
C ALA A 113 7.76 10.73 -2.91
N VAL A 114 9.06 10.98 -2.69
CA VAL A 114 9.53 11.82 -1.58
C VAL A 114 9.08 13.27 -1.75
N GLN A 115 9.22 13.82 -2.95
CA GLN A 115 8.77 15.19 -3.27
C GLN A 115 7.28 15.37 -3.01
N ARG A 116 6.46 14.37 -3.36
CA ARG A 116 5.01 14.44 -3.10
C ARG A 116 4.66 14.41 -1.63
N ILE A 117 5.30 13.56 -0.84
CA ILE A 117 5.10 13.54 0.62
C ILE A 117 5.48 14.89 1.23
N ALA A 118 6.51 15.53 0.67
CA ALA A 118 6.91 16.89 1.04
C ALA A 118 6.00 18.00 0.47
N GLY A 119 4.89 17.66 -0.19
CA GLY A 119 3.89 18.62 -0.70
C GLY A 119 4.17 19.13 -2.13
N TYR A 120 5.20 18.64 -2.82
CA TYR A 120 5.45 18.98 -4.21
C TYR A 120 4.68 18.05 -5.15
N HIS A 121 3.61 18.56 -5.74
CA HIS A 121 2.85 17.87 -6.78
C HIS A 121 3.40 18.21 -8.15
N ALA A 122 4.55 17.63 -8.52
CA ALA A 122 4.98 17.63 -9.91
C ALA A 122 4.05 16.72 -10.73
N GLU A 123 3.61 17.20 -11.89
CA GLU A 123 2.83 16.41 -12.84
C GLU A 123 3.69 15.26 -13.36
N SER A 124 3.42 14.03 -12.95
CA SER A 124 4.08 12.86 -13.53
C SER A 124 3.04 11.89 -14.01
N HIS A 125 2.73 11.92 -15.31
CA HIS A 125 2.29 10.71 -15.98
C HIS A 125 3.50 9.79 -16.05
N ILE A 126 3.51 8.75 -15.22
CA ILE A 126 4.53 7.71 -15.28
C ILE A 126 4.60 7.17 -16.71
N SER A 127 5.78 7.20 -17.33
CA SER A 127 5.96 6.61 -18.64
C SER A 127 5.86 5.08 -18.55
N ALA A 128 5.56 4.41 -19.67
CA ALA A 128 5.47 2.95 -19.69
C ALA A 128 6.77 2.27 -19.23
N GLU A 129 7.92 2.87 -19.53
CA GLU A 129 9.23 2.35 -19.12
C GLU A 129 9.48 2.55 -17.62
N GLU A 130 9.12 3.71 -17.07
CA GLU A 130 9.21 3.95 -15.63
C GLU A 130 8.26 3.03 -14.85
N LEU A 131 7.04 2.82 -15.36
CA LEU A 131 6.08 1.88 -14.78
C LEU A 131 6.64 0.47 -14.77
N ARG A 132 7.22 0.01 -15.89
CA ARG A 132 7.87 -1.30 -15.98
C ARG A 132 8.97 -1.44 -14.94
N LYS A 133 9.87 -0.45 -14.83
CA LYS A 133 10.96 -0.44 -13.83
C LYS A 133 10.44 -0.45 -12.40
N SER A 134 9.39 0.31 -12.11
CA SER A 134 8.77 0.34 -10.78
C SER A 134 8.14 -1.00 -10.41
N ILE A 135 7.41 -1.62 -11.34
CA ILE A 135 6.85 -2.96 -11.15
C ILE A 135 7.97 -4.00 -10.93
N GLU A 136 9.04 -3.96 -11.74
CA GLU A 136 10.19 -4.86 -11.58
C GLU A 136 10.87 -4.67 -10.22
N TYR A 137 11.03 -3.44 -9.77
CA TYR A 137 11.59 -3.17 -8.45
C TYR A 137 10.69 -3.67 -7.31
N ASN A 138 9.38 -3.42 -7.38
CA ASN A 138 8.44 -3.90 -6.38
C ASN A 138 8.36 -5.43 -6.35
N LYS A 139 8.49 -6.10 -7.50
CA LYS A 139 8.64 -7.56 -7.55
C LYS A 139 9.86 -8.03 -6.76
N LEU A 140 11.01 -7.37 -6.90
CA LEU A 140 12.20 -7.71 -6.09
C LEU A 140 11.96 -7.56 -4.59
N ALA A 141 11.24 -6.52 -4.18
CA ALA A 141 10.86 -6.32 -2.78
C ALA A 141 9.89 -7.39 -2.28
N VAL A 142 8.87 -7.73 -3.09
CA VAL A 142 7.90 -8.80 -2.80
C VAL A 142 8.59 -10.15 -2.71
N ASP A 143 9.49 -10.48 -3.64
CA ASP A 143 10.22 -11.74 -3.67
C ASP A 143 11.11 -11.89 -2.42
N GLU A 144 11.85 -10.84 -2.04
CA GLU A 144 12.66 -10.88 -0.81
C GLU A 144 11.78 -11.00 0.44
N ALA A 145 10.67 -10.27 0.51
CA ALA A 145 9.71 -10.35 1.61
C ALA A 145 9.11 -11.75 1.74
N ALA A 146 8.63 -12.32 0.63
CA ALA A 146 8.06 -13.66 0.58
C ALA A 146 9.09 -14.73 0.96
N ALA A 147 10.34 -14.59 0.54
CA ALA A 147 11.43 -15.50 0.89
C ALA A 147 11.74 -15.54 2.39
N THR A 148 11.31 -14.54 3.19
CA THR A 148 11.43 -14.60 4.66
C THR A 148 10.41 -15.53 5.31
N GLY A 149 9.31 -15.85 4.63
CA GLY A 149 8.23 -16.70 5.15
C GLY A 149 7.39 -16.07 6.27
N VAL A 150 7.56 -14.78 6.57
CA VAL A 150 6.92 -14.12 7.73
C VAL A 150 6.11 -12.86 7.38
N VAL A 151 5.93 -12.57 6.08
CA VAL A 151 5.09 -11.45 5.63
C VAL A 151 3.62 -11.77 5.88
N GLY A 152 2.91 -10.85 6.53
CA GLY A 152 1.48 -11.00 6.83
C GLY A 152 0.58 -10.11 5.95
N CYS A 153 1.10 -8.99 5.46
CA CYS A 153 0.34 -8.03 4.67
C CYS A 153 1.23 -7.30 3.65
N PHE A 154 0.63 -6.91 2.53
CA PHE A 154 1.23 -6.03 1.52
C PHE A 154 0.28 -4.86 1.26
N THR A 155 0.78 -3.65 1.41
CA THR A 155 0.05 -2.43 1.01
C THR A 155 0.63 -1.91 -0.29
N THR A 156 -0.19 -1.83 -1.33
CA THR A 156 0.19 -1.26 -2.63
C THR A 156 -0.26 0.18 -2.73
N ASP A 157 0.63 1.05 -3.19
CA ASP A 157 0.32 2.46 -3.40
C ASP A 157 0.39 2.76 -4.90
N THR A 158 -0.78 2.87 -5.51
CA THR A 158 -0.97 3.14 -6.95
C THR A 158 -1.31 4.60 -7.23
N SER A 159 -1.08 5.50 -6.28
CA SER A 159 -1.54 6.88 -6.37
C SER A 159 -0.99 7.64 -7.59
N ASP A 160 0.19 7.31 -8.11
CA ASP A 160 0.76 7.90 -9.34
C ASP A 160 0.01 7.49 -10.61
N LEU A 161 -0.74 6.40 -10.58
CA LEU A 161 -1.55 5.97 -11.71
C LEU A 161 -2.81 6.84 -11.86
N PHE A 162 -3.18 7.59 -10.82
CA PHE A 162 -4.42 8.37 -10.84
C PHE A 162 -4.26 9.64 -11.69
N TRP A 163 -5.19 9.83 -12.62
CA TRP A 163 -5.27 11.08 -13.38
C TRP A 163 -6.04 12.15 -12.62
N LEU A 164 -5.38 12.80 -11.66
CA LEU A 164 -6.01 13.78 -10.77
C LEU A 164 -6.65 14.97 -11.50
N ARG A 165 -6.10 15.39 -12.65
CA ARG A 165 -6.66 16.45 -13.51
C ARG A 165 -8.04 16.14 -14.06
N ALA A 166 -8.49 14.87 -14.03
CA ALA A 166 -9.85 14.53 -14.41
C ALA A 166 -10.91 15.29 -13.59
N ASP A 167 -10.57 15.69 -12.36
CA ASP A 167 -11.46 16.47 -11.49
C ASP A 167 -11.68 17.89 -11.98
N ASP A 168 -10.68 18.49 -12.66
CA ASP A 168 -10.73 19.85 -13.19
C ASP A 168 -11.47 19.94 -14.55
N LEU A 169 -11.77 18.80 -15.18
CA LEU A 169 -12.40 18.76 -16.50
C LEU A 169 -13.84 19.27 -16.47
N SER A 170 -14.17 20.12 -17.44
CA SER A 170 -15.55 20.52 -17.70
C SER A 170 -16.42 19.33 -18.10
N PRO A 171 -17.75 19.39 -17.91
CA PRO A 171 -18.66 18.31 -18.28
C PRO A 171 -18.54 17.86 -19.75
N ALA A 172 -18.28 18.79 -20.67
CA ALA A 172 -18.10 18.50 -22.09
C ALA A 172 -16.81 17.72 -22.34
N GLN A 173 -15.70 18.14 -21.71
CA GLN A 173 -14.41 17.45 -21.81
C GLN A 173 -14.49 16.02 -21.25
N VAL A 174 -15.13 15.83 -20.09
CA VAL A 174 -15.33 14.49 -19.49
C VAL A 174 -16.04 13.56 -20.47
N ARG A 175 -17.17 14.00 -21.06
CA ARG A 175 -17.94 13.17 -22.00
C ARG A 175 -17.13 12.80 -23.24
N ARG A 176 -16.42 13.77 -23.82
CA ARG A 176 -15.58 13.57 -25.00
C ARG A 176 -14.46 12.57 -24.71
N LEU A 177 -13.65 12.82 -23.69
CA LEU A 177 -12.51 11.97 -23.32
C LEU A 177 -12.95 10.57 -22.89
N PHE A 178 -14.08 10.44 -22.19
CA PHE A 178 -14.63 9.14 -21.83
C PHE A 178 -15.02 8.32 -23.06
N ALA A 179 -15.63 8.94 -24.08
CA ALA A 179 -15.96 8.26 -25.33
C ALA A 179 -14.72 7.87 -26.15
N GLU A 180 -13.66 8.67 -26.09
CA GLU A 180 -12.38 8.40 -26.78
C GLU A 180 -11.56 7.29 -26.10
N ARG A 181 -11.51 7.28 -24.76
CA ARG A 181 -10.58 6.43 -23.99
C ARG A 181 -11.18 5.13 -23.45
N VAL A 182 -12.50 5.04 -23.37
CA VAL A 182 -13.20 3.88 -22.79
C VAL A 182 -13.98 3.16 -23.88
N LYS A 183 -13.72 1.85 -24.03
CA LYS A 183 -14.39 1.03 -25.05
C LYS A 183 -15.91 1.05 -24.86
N PRO A 184 -16.74 1.12 -25.93
CA PRO A 184 -18.20 1.27 -25.80
C PRO A 184 -18.88 0.22 -24.91
N ALA A 185 -18.45 -1.04 -24.98
CA ALA A 185 -18.98 -2.12 -24.15
C ALA A 185 -18.68 -1.91 -22.66
N GLU A 186 -17.47 -1.47 -22.34
CA GLU A 186 -17.03 -1.15 -20.98
C GLU A 186 -17.73 0.09 -20.44
N ALA A 187 -17.84 1.14 -21.26
CA ALA A 187 -18.57 2.35 -20.94
C ALA A 187 -20.04 2.05 -20.56
N LYS A 188 -20.73 1.21 -21.34
CA LYS A 188 -22.10 0.78 -21.04
C LYS A 188 -22.17 0.02 -19.71
N LYS A 189 -21.20 -0.86 -19.42
CA LYS A 189 -21.13 -1.64 -18.18
C LYS A 189 -20.89 -0.73 -16.97
N LEU A 190 -19.94 0.20 -17.04
CA LEU A 190 -19.61 1.16 -15.99
C LEU A 190 -20.81 2.04 -15.65
N LEU A 191 -21.43 2.67 -16.65
CA LEU A 191 -22.56 3.57 -16.44
C LEU A 191 -23.80 2.84 -15.92
N ARG A 192 -24.02 1.58 -16.32
CA ARG A 192 -25.09 0.76 -15.74
C ARG A 192 -24.80 0.38 -14.28
N ARG A 193 -23.54 0.11 -13.94
CA ARG A 193 -23.16 -0.30 -12.59
C ARG A 193 -23.22 0.87 -11.61
N TYR A 194 -22.64 2.01 -11.99
CA TYR A 194 -22.38 3.13 -11.09
C TYR A 194 -23.26 4.35 -11.35
N GLY A 195 -23.83 4.53 -12.54
CA GLY A 195 -24.64 5.71 -12.88
C GLY A 195 -26.05 5.72 -12.29
N SER A 196 -26.31 4.99 -11.21
CA SER A 196 -27.62 4.87 -10.54
C SER A 196 -27.46 4.87 -9.02
N THR A 197 -28.55 5.19 -8.31
CA THR A 197 -28.58 5.14 -6.85
C THR A 197 -28.45 3.69 -6.36
N ARG A 198 -27.58 3.47 -5.38
CA ARG A 198 -27.39 2.20 -4.68
C ARG A 198 -27.73 2.38 -3.22
N THR A 199 -28.51 1.46 -2.67
CA THR A 199 -28.90 1.47 -1.25
C THR A 199 -28.09 0.44 -0.49
N PHE A 200 -27.54 0.84 0.66
CA PHE A 200 -26.77 0.00 1.55
C PHE A 200 -27.41 -0.03 2.93
N LYS A 201 -27.31 -1.17 3.62
CA LYS A 201 -27.68 -1.25 5.03
C LYS A 201 -26.51 -0.70 5.86
N ALA A 202 -26.78 0.36 6.62
CA ALA A 202 -25.85 0.90 7.60
C ALA A 202 -26.01 0.17 8.95
N PRO A 203 -25.01 0.26 9.84
CA PRO A 203 -25.16 -0.19 11.23
C PRO A 203 -26.42 0.40 11.88
N GLY A 204 -27.17 -0.44 12.62
CA GLY A 204 -28.44 -0.04 13.24
C GLY A 204 -29.67 -0.08 12.32
N GLY A 205 -29.58 -0.71 11.15
CA GLY A 205 -30.75 -0.99 10.29
C GLY A 205 -31.20 0.17 9.40
N LYS A 206 -30.55 1.33 9.49
CA LYS A 206 -30.81 2.47 8.59
C LYS A 206 -30.37 2.12 7.17
N THR A 207 -31.10 2.61 6.18
CA THR A 207 -30.70 2.49 4.77
C THR A 207 -30.04 3.78 4.32
N VAL A 208 -28.87 3.67 3.68
CA VAL A 208 -28.14 4.81 3.09
C VAL A 208 -28.16 4.66 1.58
N GLY A 209 -28.66 5.68 0.90
CA GLY A 209 -28.62 5.79 -0.56
C GLY A 209 -27.37 6.54 -1.01
N VAL A 210 -26.57 5.92 -1.88
CA VAL A 210 -25.42 6.55 -2.53
C VAL A 210 -25.72 6.70 -4.01
N THR A 211 -25.62 7.93 -4.52
CA THR A 211 -25.86 8.22 -5.93
C THR A 211 -24.57 8.74 -6.56
N ILE A 212 -24.12 8.08 -7.62
CA ILE A 212 -23.06 8.58 -8.49
C ILE A 212 -23.72 8.97 -9.81
N SER A 213 -23.68 10.26 -10.15
CA SER A 213 -24.25 10.73 -11.41
C SER A 213 -23.50 10.10 -12.59
N ARG A 214 -24.15 9.98 -13.76
CA ARG A 214 -23.47 9.47 -14.95
C ARG A 214 -22.21 10.27 -15.29
N LEU A 215 -22.26 11.59 -15.12
CA LEU A 215 -21.10 12.45 -15.35
C LEU A 215 -19.97 12.15 -14.35
N GLN A 216 -20.29 11.97 -13.07
CA GLN A 216 -19.29 11.62 -12.07
C GLN A 216 -18.71 10.23 -12.31
N ALA A 217 -19.52 9.26 -12.75
CA ALA A 217 -19.03 7.93 -13.13
C ALA A 217 -18.04 7.99 -14.31
N MET A 218 -18.30 8.84 -15.31
CA MET A 218 -17.36 9.07 -16.43
C MET A 218 -16.05 9.69 -15.93
N ARG A 219 -16.14 10.71 -15.05
CA ARG A 219 -14.96 11.37 -14.47
C ARG A 219 -14.11 10.41 -13.64
N LEU A 220 -14.73 9.61 -12.77
CA LEU A 220 -14.02 8.62 -11.96
C LEU A 220 -13.39 7.53 -12.83
N ALA A 221 -14.06 7.12 -13.91
CA ALA A 221 -13.50 6.17 -14.86
C ALA A 221 -12.26 6.72 -15.56
N LEU A 222 -12.21 8.03 -15.87
CA LEU A 222 -11.01 8.67 -16.41
C LEU A 222 -9.90 8.82 -15.36
N LYS A 223 -10.27 9.10 -14.11
CA LYS A 223 -9.32 9.31 -12.99
C LYS A 223 -8.59 8.03 -12.59
N PHE A 224 -9.30 6.90 -12.59
CA PHE A 224 -8.81 5.61 -12.06
C PHE A 224 -8.63 4.53 -13.13
N GLN A 225 -8.46 4.94 -14.40
CA GLN A 225 -8.29 4.03 -15.53
C GLN A 225 -6.98 3.24 -15.44
#